data_AF-A0A4R4KZ16-F1
#
_entry.id   AF-A0A4R4KZ16-F1
#
_cell.length_a   1.000
_cell.length_b   1.000
_cell.length_c   1.000
_cell.angle_alpha   90.00
_cell.angle_beta   90.00
_cell.angle_gamma   90.00
#
_symmetry.space_group_name_H-M   'P 1'
#
loop_
_entity.id
_entity.type
_entity.pdbx_description
1 polymer ?
#
loop_
_entity_poly.entity_id
_entity_poly.type
_entity_poly.pdbx_seq_one_letter_code
_entity_poly.pdbx_strand_id
1 'polypeptide(L)'
;MTELKALGRRPVRREVLPPVLAGVALGMAAFTADLVPEAVGRLLVPAFSSGFAWAAVALAVSYYAATLRSALVAGVGTLALATLTYYSLVASLSRQWLSGSAPPPDGLGSTMRASAFWLAGSLLGGLVLGYFAHVLRTGTTRNAGMALGVALGLLAGEAAYTLLYIAFVWLGPMDSFVWTRLGAATVQLLLAAAAALVALRLRRPPVSLRVFLMAAAVATVASIASWHLIESVRMTL
;
A
#
# COMPACT_ATOMS: atom_id res chain seq x y z
N MET A 1 -25.03 38.47 -20.40
CA MET A 1 -24.84 37.81 -19.08
C MET A 1 -24.85 36.29 -19.22
N THR A 2 -24.05 35.71 -20.13
CA THR A 2 -24.21 34.29 -20.53
C THR A 2 -22.90 33.51 -20.62
N GLU A 3 -21.79 34.02 -20.04
CA GLU A 3 -20.48 33.35 -20.10
C GLU A 3 -19.92 32.85 -18.76
N LEU A 4 -20.58 33.13 -17.63
CA LEU A 4 -20.05 32.80 -16.29
C LEU A 4 -20.33 31.37 -15.79
N LYS A 5 -20.99 30.50 -16.56
CA LYS A 5 -21.35 29.14 -16.12
C LYS A 5 -20.42 28.01 -16.60
N ALA A 6 -19.51 28.27 -17.55
CA ALA A 6 -18.69 27.20 -18.14
C ALA A 6 -17.37 26.90 -17.40
N LEU A 7 -16.93 27.78 -16.49
CA LEU A 7 -15.60 27.69 -15.86
C LEU A 7 -15.57 26.92 -14.52
N GLY A 8 -16.71 26.57 -13.92
CA GLY A 8 -16.75 26.08 -12.54
C GLY A 8 -16.63 24.56 -12.32
N ARG A 9 -16.76 23.71 -13.35
CA ARG A 9 -16.92 22.24 -13.15
C ARG A 9 -15.81 21.34 -13.70
N ARG A 10 -14.88 21.87 -14.50
CA ARG A 10 -13.80 21.08 -15.11
C ARG A 10 -12.59 20.75 -14.20
N PRO A 11 -12.17 21.58 -13.22
CA PRO A 11 -10.97 21.25 -12.44
C PRO A 11 -11.22 20.11 -11.45
N VAL A 12 -12.38 20.10 -10.78
CA VAL A 12 -12.69 19.12 -9.72
C VAL A 12 -12.77 17.68 -10.26
N ARG A 13 -13.39 17.47 -11.44
CA ARG A 13 -13.53 16.11 -12.00
C ARG A 13 -12.18 15.49 -12.38
N ARG A 14 -11.21 16.30 -12.84
CA ARG A 14 -9.87 15.81 -13.19
C ARG A 14 -9.03 15.45 -11.98
N GLU A 15 -9.25 16.10 -10.84
CA GLU A 15 -8.53 15.82 -9.60
C GLU A 15 -9.12 14.64 -8.83
N VAL A 16 -10.45 14.45 -8.87
CA VAL A 16 -11.14 13.42 -8.07
C VAL A 16 -11.25 12.08 -8.79
N LEU A 17 -11.41 12.08 -10.11
CA LEU A 17 -11.65 10.85 -10.88
C LEU A 17 -10.49 9.84 -10.79
N PRO A 18 -9.20 10.22 -10.96
CA PRO A 18 -8.10 9.26 -10.91
C PRO A 18 -7.97 8.55 -9.55
N PRO A 19 -8.02 9.24 -8.38
CA PRO A 19 -8.00 8.58 -7.07
C PRO A 19 -9.13 7.57 -6.87
N VAL A 20 -10.35 7.92 -7.34
CA VAL A 20 -11.53 7.06 -7.24
C VAL A 20 -11.36 5.81 -8.09
N LEU A 21 -11.01 5.97 -9.37
CA LEU A 21 -10.80 4.83 -10.27
C LEU A 21 -9.67 3.93 -9.80
N ALA A 22 -8.56 4.51 -9.34
CA ALA A 22 -7.42 3.76 -8.82
C ALA A 22 -7.79 2.98 -7.55
N GLY A 23 -8.50 3.59 -6.61
CA GLY A 23 -8.95 2.91 -5.38
C GLY A 23 -9.89 1.76 -5.67
N VAL A 24 -10.92 1.99 -6.50
CA VAL A 24 -11.88 0.97 -6.90
C VAL A 24 -11.21 -0.17 -7.68
N ALA A 25 -10.36 0.13 -8.64
CA ALA A 25 -9.62 -0.87 -9.41
C ALA A 25 -8.68 -1.69 -8.53
N LEU A 26 -7.98 -1.06 -7.59
CA LEU A 26 -7.09 -1.72 -6.66
C LEU A 26 -7.86 -2.67 -5.71
N GLY A 27 -8.98 -2.22 -5.14
CA GLY A 27 -9.82 -3.06 -4.28
C GLY A 27 -10.39 -4.28 -5.03
N MET A 28 -10.81 -4.10 -6.29
CA MET A 28 -11.24 -5.19 -7.15
C MET A 28 -10.09 -6.16 -7.50
N ALA A 29 -8.91 -5.64 -7.79
CA ALA A 29 -7.74 -6.45 -8.09
C ALA A 29 -7.30 -7.29 -6.90
N ALA A 30 -7.28 -6.70 -5.69
CA ALA A 30 -6.99 -7.40 -4.44
C ALA A 30 -8.00 -8.54 -4.21
N PHE A 31 -9.30 -8.26 -4.34
CA PHE A 31 -10.33 -9.27 -4.19
C PHE A 31 -10.22 -10.38 -5.24
N THR A 32 -9.92 -10.03 -6.49
CA THR A 32 -9.74 -11.01 -7.56
C THR A 32 -8.55 -11.90 -7.29
N ALA A 33 -7.44 -11.35 -6.78
CA ALA A 33 -6.25 -12.11 -6.40
C ALA A 33 -6.56 -13.19 -5.34
N ASP A 34 -7.48 -12.91 -4.41
CA ASP A 34 -7.93 -13.87 -3.39
C ASP A 34 -8.80 -15.01 -3.97
N LEU A 35 -9.41 -14.82 -5.13
CA LEU A 35 -10.20 -15.85 -5.81
C LEU A 35 -9.36 -16.79 -6.69
N VAL A 36 -8.11 -16.43 -6.97
CA VAL A 36 -7.28 -17.20 -7.89
C VAL A 36 -6.76 -18.48 -7.22
N PRO A 37 -6.77 -19.64 -7.91
CA PRO A 37 -6.21 -20.88 -7.39
C PRO A 37 -4.76 -20.73 -6.90
N GLU A 38 -4.42 -21.53 -5.89
CA GLU A 38 -3.21 -21.37 -5.07
C GLU A 38 -1.93 -21.15 -5.89
N ALA A 39 -1.72 -21.90 -6.98
CA ALA A 39 -0.51 -21.78 -7.80
C ALA A 39 -0.28 -20.36 -8.36
N VAL A 40 -1.34 -19.67 -8.79
CA VAL A 40 -1.25 -18.31 -9.37
C VAL A 40 -1.51 -17.25 -8.30
N GLY A 41 -2.37 -17.54 -7.32
CA GLY A 41 -2.63 -16.67 -6.16
C GLY A 41 -1.36 -16.34 -5.38
N ARG A 42 -0.41 -17.28 -5.29
CA ARG A 42 0.92 -17.09 -4.67
C ARG A 42 1.71 -15.90 -5.21
N LEU A 43 1.52 -15.54 -6.48
CA LEU A 43 2.18 -14.38 -7.12
C LEU A 43 1.29 -13.14 -7.12
N LEU A 44 -0.03 -13.31 -7.26
CA LEU A 44 -0.97 -12.20 -7.38
C LEU A 44 -1.29 -11.55 -6.03
N VAL A 45 -1.43 -12.32 -4.95
CA VAL A 45 -1.74 -11.79 -3.62
C VAL A 45 -0.66 -10.80 -3.15
N PRO A 46 0.64 -11.10 -3.24
CA PRO A 46 1.68 -10.11 -2.92
C PRO A 46 1.67 -8.89 -3.85
N ALA A 47 1.30 -9.06 -5.12
CA ALA A 47 1.31 -7.98 -6.10
C ALA A 47 0.12 -7.01 -5.96
N PHE A 48 -1.03 -7.48 -5.48
CA PHE A 48 -2.28 -6.71 -5.46
C PHE A 48 -2.90 -6.55 -4.07
N SER A 49 -2.61 -7.45 -3.14
CA SER A 49 -3.15 -7.47 -1.77
C SER A 49 -2.11 -7.14 -0.69
N SER A 50 -0.90 -6.72 -1.09
CA SER A 50 0.11 -6.24 -0.14
C SER A 50 -0.09 -4.77 0.22
N GLY A 51 0.33 -4.40 1.44
CA GLY A 51 0.41 -3.00 1.85
C GLY A 51 1.29 -2.18 0.90
N PHE A 52 2.30 -2.81 0.29
CA PHE A 52 3.13 -2.21 -0.76
C PHE A 52 2.31 -1.74 -1.97
N ALA A 53 1.53 -2.64 -2.57
CA ALA A 53 0.81 -2.34 -3.81
C ALA A 53 -0.15 -1.16 -3.60
N TRP A 54 -0.82 -1.16 -2.44
CA TRP A 54 -1.75 -0.12 -2.05
C TRP A 54 -1.05 1.21 -1.84
N ALA A 55 0.05 1.21 -1.09
CA ALA A 55 0.83 2.41 -0.83
C ALA A 55 1.49 2.98 -2.10
N ALA A 56 1.96 2.13 -3.01
CA ALA A 56 2.54 2.55 -4.28
C ALA A 56 1.51 3.26 -5.18
N VAL A 57 0.31 2.70 -5.31
CA VAL A 57 -0.79 3.32 -6.07
C VAL A 57 -1.20 4.65 -5.42
N ALA A 58 -1.39 4.69 -4.11
CA ALA A 58 -1.76 5.91 -3.39
C ALA A 58 -0.69 7.01 -3.54
N LEU A 59 0.60 6.67 -3.44
CA LEU A 59 1.70 7.59 -3.67
C LEU A 59 1.71 8.11 -5.11
N ALA A 60 1.55 7.23 -6.09
CA ALA A 60 1.56 7.59 -7.51
C ALA A 60 0.40 8.53 -7.86
N VAL A 61 -0.82 8.23 -7.42
CA VAL A 61 -1.98 9.10 -7.62
C VAL A 61 -1.77 10.45 -6.94
N SER A 62 -1.29 10.45 -5.69
CA SER A 62 -1.05 11.68 -4.92
C SER A 62 0.04 12.55 -5.54
N TYR A 63 1.03 11.95 -6.22
CA TYR A 63 2.13 12.68 -6.86
C TYR A 63 1.64 13.64 -7.94
N TYR A 64 0.59 13.27 -8.67
CA TYR A 64 0.01 14.11 -9.72
C TYR A 64 -0.92 15.22 -9.19
N ALA A 65 -1.18 15.29 -7.89
CA ALA A 65 -2.03 16.32 -7.31
C ALA A 65 -1.34 17.69 -7.27
N ALA A 66 -2.06 18.74 -7.65
CA ALA A 66 -1.52 20.10 -7.81
C ALA A 66 -1.15 20.78 -6.47
N THR A 67 -1.85 20.46 -5.38
CA THR A 67 -1.67 21.08 -4.06
C THR A 67 -1.41 20.03 -2.99
N LEU A 68 -0.91 20.45 -1.81
CA LEU A 68 -0.78 19.53 -0.67
C LEU A 68 -2.15 18.96 -0.27
N ARG A 69 -3.17 19.81 -0.17
CA ARG A 69 -4.53 19.37 0.20
C ARG A 69 -5.06 18.33 -0.78
N SER A 70 -4.91 18.54 -2.09
CA SER A 70 -5.36 17.56 -3.08
C SER A 70 -4.51 16.28 -3.07
N ALA A 71 -3.21 16.34 -2.74
CA ALA A 71 -2.37 15.15 -2.56
C ALA A 71 -2.82 14.31 -1.35
N LEU A 72 -3.13 14.95 -0.22
CA LEU A 72 -3.65 14.29 0.97
C LEU A 72 -5.00 13.63 0.71
N VAL A 73 -5.93 14.36 0.06
CA VAL A 73 -7.25 13.83 -0.31
C VAL A 73 -7.12 12.67 -1.31
N ALA A 74 -6.21 12.76 -2.27
CA ALA A 74 -5.95 11.68 -3.22
C ALA A 74 -5.43 10.42 -2.52
N GLY A 75 -4.41 10.55 -1.66
CA GLY A 75 -3.83 9.40 -0.94
C GLY A 75 -4.84 8.72 -0.02
N VAL A 76 -5.53 9.51 0.80
CA VAL A 76 -6.59 9.00 1.70
C VAL A 76 -7.74 8.41 0.90
N GLY A 77 -8.24 9.14 -0.10
CA GLY A 77 -9.38 8.73 -0.91
C GLY A 77 -9.12 7.41 -1.64
N THR A 78 -7.93 7.26 -2.25
CA THR A 78 -7.55 6.03 -2.94
C THR A 78 -7.49 4.83 -1.99
N LEU A 79 -6.82 4.94 -0.84
CA LEU A 79 -6.69 3.82 0.10
C LEU A 79 -8.01 3.48 0.80
N ALA A 80 -8.78 4.50 1.22
CA ALA A 80 -10.08 4.28 1.84
C ALA A 80 -11.05 3.61 0.85
N LEU A 81 -11.10 4.07 -0.40
CA LEU A 81 -11.93 3.45 -1.43
C LEU A 81 -11.47 2.03 -1.75
N ALA A 82 -10.17 1.77 -1.88
CA ALA A 82 -9.66 0.41 -2.06
C ALA A 82 -10.08 -0.51 -0.91
N THR A 83 -9.95 -0.05 0.34
CA THR A 83 -10.35 -0.78 1.55
C THR A 83 -11.84 -1.11 1.51
N LEU A 84 -12.67 -0.08 1.28
CA LEU A 84 -14.12 -0.23 1.27
C LEU A 84 -14.56 -1.13 0.11
N THR A 85 -14.02 -0.96 -1.09
CA THR A 85 -14.33 -1.82 -2.24
C THR A 85 -13.95 -3.27 -1.95
N TYR A 86 -12.73 -3.52 -1.48
CA TYR A 86 -12.25 -4.86 -1.12
C TYR A 86 -13.16 -5.52 -0.08
N TYR A 87 -13.37 -4.89 1.08
CA TYR A 87 -14.19 -5.48 2.14
C TYR A 87 -15.67 -5.57 1.80
N SER A 88 -16.19 -4.68 0.93
CA SER A 88 -17.57 -4.80 0.43
C SER A 88 -17.73 -6.00 -0.51
N LEU A 89 -16.74 -6.24 -1.38
CA LEU A 89 -16.72 -7.39 -2.28
C LEU A 89 -16.56 -8.69 -1.51
N VAL A 90 -15.66 -8.71 -0.52
CA VAL A 90 -15.59 -9.78 0.48
C VAL A 90 -16.99 -9.94 1.03
N ALA A 91 -17.54 -9.00 1.81
CA ALA A 91 -18.83 -9.08 2.51
C ALA A 91 -20.03 -9.50 1.63
N SER A 92 -20.01 -9.19 0.33
CA SER A 92 -21.12 -9.50 -0.58
C SER A 92 -20.97 -10.86 -1.28
N LEU A 93 -19.73 -11.30 -1.56
CA LEU A 93 -19.47 -12.42 -2.48
C LEU A 93 -18.81 -13.62 -1.82
N SER A 94 -18.00 -13.41 -0.78
CA SER A 94 -17.36 -14.53 -0.07
C SER A 94 -18.43 -15.25 0.76
N ARG A 95 -18.77 -16.51 0.49
CA ARG A 95 -19.74 -17.22 1.35
C ARG A 95 -19.19 -17.59 2.73
N GLN A 96 -18.05 -17.02 3.14
CA GLN A 96 -17.32 -17.38 4.37
C GLN A 96 -18.10 -17.07 5.67
N TRP A 97 -19.10 -16.18 5.65
CA TRP A 97 -20.04 -15.98 6.78
C TRP A 97 -21.19 -17.00 6.82
N LEU A 98 -21.43 -17.75 5.75
CA LEU A 98 -22.54 -18.71 5.66
C LEU A 98 -22.12 -20.13 6.04
N SER A 99 -20.86 -20.49 5.84
CA SER A 99 -20.31 -21.81 6.19
C SER A 99 -20.01 -21.91 7.69
N GLY A 100 -21.06 -21.84 8.52
CA GLY A 100 -21.03 -22.18 9.93
C GLY A 100 -21.14 -23.69 10.13
N SER A 101 -20.00 -24.38 10.08
CA SER A 101 -19.86 -25.73 10.67
C SER A 101 -18.97 -25.63 11.90
N ALA A 102 -19.56 -25.13 13.00
CA ALA A 102 -19.00 -24.88 14.34
C ALA A 102 -18.02 -23.67 14.48
N PRO A 103 -18.00 -22.99 15.65
CA PRO A 103 -17.85 -21.53 15.75
C PRO A 103 -16.38 -21.05 15.93
N PRO A 104 -16.09 -19.73 15.77
CA PRO A 104 -16.78 -18.65 16.45
C PRO A 104 -17.96 -18.04 15.66
N PRO A 105 -18.99 -17.52 16.35
CA PRO A 105 -20.26 -17.04 15.78
C PRO A 105 -20.19 -15.65 15.09
N ASP A 106 -18.99 -15.09 14.88
CA ASP A 106 -18.81 -13.67 14.54
C ASP A 106 -18.19 -13.44 13.13
N GLY A 107 -18.54 -14.22 12.11
CA GLY A 107 -17.93 -14.07 10.77
C GLY A 107 -18.08 -12.66 10.16
N LEU A 108 -19.26 -12.04 10.34
CA LEU A 108 -19.46 -10.63 9.94
C LEU A 108 -18.75 -9.67 10.90
N GLY A 109 -18.78 -9.95 12.20
CA GLY A 109 -18.14 -9.12 13.22
C GLY A 109 -16.60 -9.08 13.10
N SER A 110 -15.96 -10.18 12.71
CA SER A 110 -14.53 -10.22 12.42
C SER A 110 -14.19 -9.43 11.16
N THR A 111 -14.98 -9.58 10.09
CA THR A 111 -14.83 -8.83 8.83
C THR A 111 -15.00 -7.33 9.07
N MET A 112 -15.99 -6.91 9.87
CA MET A 112 -16.20 -5.51 10.24
C MET A 112 -15.03 -4.95 11.06
N ARG A 113 -14.52 -5.71 12.04
CA ARG A 113 -13.35 -5.30 12.83
C ARG A 113 -12.10 -5.18 11.97
N ALA A 114 -11.86 -6.13 11.07
CA ALA A 114 -10.75 -6.07 10.11
C ALA A 114 -10.90 -4.86 9.16
N SER A 115 -12.09 -4.64 8.60
CA SER A 115 -12.40 -3.48 7.76
C SER A 115 -12.15 -2.17 8.50
N ALA A 116 -12.60 -2.03 9.75
CA ALA A 116 -12.37 -0.84 10.57
C ALA A 116 -10.88 -0.61 10.85
N PHE A 117 -10.14 -1.67 11.20
CA PHE A 117 -8.70 -1.61 11.43
C PHE A 117 -7.95 -1.15 10.17
N TRP A 118 -8.22 -1.76 9.02
CA TRP A 118 -7.57 -1.41 7.76
C TRP A 118 -8.01 -0.04 7.24
N LEU A 119 -9.25 0.38 7.49
CA LEU A 119 -9.70 1.73 7.15
C LEU A 119 -8.95 2.78 7.96
N ALA A 120 -8.74 2.56 9.26
CA ALA A 120 -7.91 3.43 10.09
C ALA A 120 -6.47 3.49 9.56
N GLY A 121 -5.89 2.34 9.22
CA GLY A 121 -4.58 2.26 8.55
C GLY A 121 -4.53 3.04 7.24
N SER A 122 -5.57 2.93 6.41
CA SER A 122 -5.70 3.64 5.12
C SER A 122 -5.81 5.15 5.27
N LEU A 123 -6.48 5.64 6.32
CA LEU A 123 -6.55 7.06 6.64
C LEU A 123 -5.16 7.60 7.01
N LEU A 124 -4.47 6.95 7.94
CA LEU A 124 -3.14 7.37 8.40
C LEU A 124 -2.09 7.23 7.29
N GLY A 125 -2.03 6.06 6.65
CA GLY A 125 -1.13 5.77 5.55
C GLY A 125 -1.36 6.72 4.37
N GLY A 126 -2.63 7.01 4.04
CA GLY A 126 -2.99 7.92 2.96
C GLY A 126 -2.52 9.35 3.19
N LEU A 127 -2.61 9.85 4.43
CA LEU A 127 -2.07 11.17 4.80
C LEU A 127 -0.55 11.22 4.66
N VAL A 128 0.15 10.21 5.18
CA VAL A 128 1.62 10.12 5.12
C VAL A 128 2.09 10.05 3.66
N LEU A 129 1.48 9.19 2.84
CA LEU A 129 1.84 9.03 1.43
C LEU A 129 1.49 10.26 0.61
N GLY A 130 0.35 10.90 0.86
CA GLY A 130 -0.03 12.15 0.22
C GLY A 130 0.97 13.28 0.53
N TYR A 131 1.43 13.36 1.79
CA TYR A 131 2.47 14.29 2.19
C TYR A 131 3.81 14.01 1.49
N PHE A 132 4.27 12.74 1.47
CA PHE A 132 5.51 12.37 0.79
C PHE A 132 5.45 12.63 -0.71
N ALA A 133 4.32 12.33 -1.37
CA ALA A 133 4.09 12.65 -2.77
C ALA A 133 4.22 14.16 -3.04
N HIS A 134 3.64 14.99 -2.18
CA HIS A 134 3.77 16.43 -2.29
C HIS A 134 5.22 16.88 -2.13
N VAL A 135 5.92 16.46 -1.07
CA VAL A 135 7.33 16.80 -0.82
C VAL A 135 8.24 16.31 -1.94
N LEU A 136 7.98 15.13 -2.50
CA LEU A 136 8.73 14.59 -3.63
C LEU A 136 8.63 15.49 -4.86
N ARG A 137 7.43 16.03 -5.12
CA ARG A 137 7.14 16.91 -6.26
C ARG A 137 7.66 18.33 -6.08
N THR A 138 7.44 18.95 -4.92
CA THR A 138 7.67 20.39 -4.70
C THR A 138 8.88 20.70 -3.83
N GLY A 139 9.39 19.71 -3.09
CA GLY A 139 10.48 19.91 -2.13
C GLY A 139 11.85 20.13 -2.77
N THR A 140 12.80 20.57 -1.95
CA THR A 140 14.21 20.66 -2.34
C THR A 140 14.78 19.26 -2.68
N THR A 141 15.90 19.21 -3.38
CA THR A 141 16.63 17.94 -3.67
C THR A 141 16.86 17.08 -2.44
N ARG A 142 17.15 17.70 -1.29
CA ARG A 142 17.34 17.00 -0.01
C ARG A 142 16.04 16.43 0.52
N ASN A 143 14.99 17.26 0.63
CA ASN A 143 13.72 16.86 1.23
C ASN A 143 13.01 15.78 0.40
N ALA A 144 13.05 15.91 -0.93
CA ALA A 144 12.52 14.88 -1.81
C ALA A 144 13.32 13.58 -1.76
N GLY A 145 14.65 13.66 -1.59
CA GLY A 145 15.47 12.47 -1.34
C GLY A 145 15.11 11.77 -0.04
N MET A 146 14.89 12.53 1.03
CA MET A 146 14.40 11.99 2.30
C MET A 146 13.03 11.34 2.12
N ALA A 147 12.05 12.05 1.53
CA ALA A 147 10.70 11.54 1.35
C ALA A 147 10.67 10.26 0.48
N LEU A 148 11.42 10.24 -0.62
CA LEU A 148 11.53 9.06 -1.48
C LEU A 148 12.22 7.90 -0.76
N GLY A 149 13.28 8.19 0.00
CA GLY A 149 13.99 7.19 0.79
C GLY A 149 13.08 6.57 1.85
N VAL A 150 12.38 7.41 2.62
CA VAL A 150 11.41 6.94 3.62
C VAL A 150 10.30 6.13 2.97
N ALA A 151 9.71 6.62 1.87
CA ALA A 151 8.68 5.89 1.14
C ALA A 151 9.19 4.51 0.69
N LEU A 152 10.37 4.44 0.05
CA LEU A 152 10.98 3.18 -0.34
C LEU A 152 11.21 2.27 0.87
N GLY A 153 11.75 2.80 1.96
CA GLY A 153 12.09 2.00 3.14
C GLY A 153 10.85 1.41 3.82
N LEU A 154 9.76 2.16 3.91
CA LEU A 154 8.46 1.68 4.40
C LEU A 154 7.84 0.63 3.46
N LEU A 155 7.91 0.86 2.14
CA LEU A 155 7.39 -0.03 1.10
C LEU A 155 8.15 -1.38 1.05
N ALA A 156 9.46 -1.33 1.25
CA ALA A 156 10.35 -2.50 1.25
C ALA A 156 10.40 -3.23 2.60
N GLY A 157 9.96 -2.61 3.70
CA GLY A 157 10.21 -3.10 5.05
C GLY A 157 9.54 -4.44 5.37
N GLU A 158 8.31 -4.68 4.91
CA GLU A 158 7.62 -5.98 5.09
C GLU A 158 8.36 -7.11 4.37
N ALA A 159 8.77 -6.85 3.12
CA ALA A 159 9.55 -7.79 2.33
C ALA A 159 10.91 -8.06 2.99
N ALA A 160 11.63 -7.01 3.40
CA ALA A 160 12.91 -7.13 4.06
C ALA A 160 12.80 -7.92 5.37
N TYR A 161 11.79 -7.62 6.20
CA TYR A 161 11.51 -8.38 7.42
C TYR A 161 11.27 -9.86 7.11
N THR A 162 10.42 -10.15 6.13
CA THR A 162 10.09 -11.52 5.72
C THR A 162 11.33 -12.29 5.26
N LEU A 163 12.18 -11.67 4.42
CA LEU A 163 13.43 -12.27 3.96
C LEU A 163 14.40 -12.54 5.11
N LEU A 164 14.58 -11.57 6.01
CA LEU A 164 15.47 -11.72 7.16
C LEU A 164 14.96 -12.79 8.15
N TYR A 165 13.65 -12.80 8.41
CA TYR A 165 13.04 -13.79 9.29
C TYR A 165 13.23 -15.21 8.74
N ILE A 166 12.95 -15.42 7.44
CA ILE A 166 13.15 -16.73 6.79
C ILE A 166 14.64 -17.12 6.77
N ALA A 167 15.55 -16.18 6.50
CA ALA A 167 16.97 -16.48 6.36
C ALA A 167 17.67 -16.77 7.70
N PHE A 168 17.28 -16.08 8.78
CA PHE A 168 18.04 -16.09 10.04
C PHE A 168 17.29 -16.64 11.25
N VAL A 169 15.95 -16.67 11.22
CA VAL A 169 15.12 -17.05 12.38
C VAL A 169 14.36 -18.35 12.15
N TRP A 170 13.97 -18.64 10.91
CA TRP A 170 13.19 -19.84 10.58
C TRP A 170 14.04 -21.12 10.69
N LEU A 171 13.66 -22.00 11.62
CA LEU A 171 14.30 -23.30 11.84
C LEU A 171 13.45 -24.49 11.31
N GLY A 172 12.28 -24.20 10.72
CA GLY A 172 11.36 -25.21 10.20
C GLY A 172 11.72 -25.71 8.80
N PRO A 173 11.01 -26.75 8.30
CA PRO A 173 11.20 -27.22 6.92
C PRO A 173 10.86 -26.14 5.89
N MET A 174 11.56 -26.17 4.75
CA MET A 174 11.28 -25.30 3.60
C MET A 174 10.15 -25.91 2.76
N ASP A 175 8.92 -25.74 3.26
CA ASP A 175 7.72 -26.22 2.58
C ASP A 175 7.25 -25.24 1.47
N SER A 176 6.18 -25.63 0.77
CA SER A 176 5.65 -24.82 -0.34
C SER A 176 5.11 -23.45 0.11
N PHE A 177 4.77 -23.29 1.39
CA PHE A 177 4.31 -22.04 1.97
C PHE A 177 5.47 -21.07 2.19
N VAL A 178 6.58 -21.54 2.75
CA VAL A 178 7.79 -20.71 2.93
C VAL A 178 8.33 -20.23 1.59
N TRP A 179 8.39 -21.12 0.58
CA TRP A 179 8.80 -20.72 -0.78
C TRP A 179 7.90 -19.66 -1.40
N THR A 180 6.59 -19.76 -1.18
CA THR A 180 5.63 -18.74 -1.61
C THR A 180 5.94 -17.40 -0.96
N ARG A 181 6.12 -17.40 0.37
CA ARG A 181 6.38 -16.19 1.14
C ARG A 181 7.71 -15.53 0.75
N LEU A 182 8.72 -16.35 0.44
CA LEU A 182 10.01 -15.89 -0.08
C LEU A 182 9.88 -15.26 -1.47
N GLY A 183 9.15 -15.90 -2.39
CA GLY A 183 8.88 -15.37 -3.73
C GLY A 183 8.11 -14.05 -3.67
N ALA A 184 7.06 -13.99 -2.85
CA ALA A 184 6.26 -12.81 -2.57
C ALA A 184 7.11 -11.61 -2.12
N ALA A 185 7.93 -11.81 -1.08
CA ALA A 185 8.80 -10.78 -0.54
C ALA A 185 9.84 -10.31 -1.57
N THR A 186 10.39 -11.24 -2.35
CA THR A 186 11.33 -10.91 -3.43
C THR A 186 10.69 -10.02 -4.48
N VAL A 187 9.50 -10.38 -4.96
CA VAL A 187 8.74 -9.58 -5.94
C VAL A 187 8.41 -8.19 -5.38
N GLN A 188 7.96 -8.10 -4.13
CA GLN A 188 7.66 -6.83 -3.47
C GLN A 188 8.91 -5.93 -3.37
N LEU A 189 10.07 -6.49 -3.00
CA LEU A 189 11.33 -5.74 -2.94
C LEU A 189 11.73 -5.20 -4.32
N LEU A 190 11.61 -6.03 -5.36
CA LEU A 190 11.90 -5.65 -6.74
C LEU A 190 10.96 -4.55 -7.24
N LEU A 191 9.66 -4.66 -6.94
CA LEU A 191 8.67 -3.62 -7.29
C LEU A 191 8.94 -2.31 -6.55
N ALA A 192 9.35 -2.37 -5.27
CA ALA A 192 9.71 -1.18 -4.50
C ALA A 192 10.95 -0.48 -5.11
N ALA A 193 11.98 -1.26 -5.46
CA ALA A 193 13.16 -0.74 -6.15
C ALA A 193 12.80 -0.13 -7.52
N ALA A 194 11.96 -0.80 -8.31
CA ALA A 194 11.49 -0.31 -9.60
C ALA A 194 10.71 1.01 -9.46
N ALA A 195 9.79 1.10 -8.49
CA ALA A 195 9.03 2.31 -8.21
C ALA A 195 9.94 3.49 -7.81
N ALA A 196 10.95 3.24 -6.97
CA ALA A 196 11.94 4.24 -6.61
C ALA A 196 12.78 4.69 -7.82
N LEU A 197 13.21 3.76 -8.68
CA LEU A 197 13.93 4.08 -9.92
C LEU A 197 13.08 4.92 -10.87
N VAL A 198 11.80 4.58 -11.04
CA VAL A 198 10.87 5.38 -11.85
C VAL A 198 10.70 6.78 -11.25
N ALA A 199 10.50 6.89 -9.94
CA ALA A 199 10.39 8.18 -9.26
C ALA A 199 11.67 9.03 -9.41
N LEU A 200 12.86 8.42 -9.31
CA LEU A 200 14.14 9.08 -9.58
C LEU A 200 14.23 9.59 -11.03
N ARG A 201 13.77 8.82 -12.01
CA ARG A 201 13.78 9.20 -13.44
C ARG A 201 12.77 10.30 -13.78
N LEU A 202 11.60 10.28 -13.16
CA LEU A 202 10.54 11.27 -13.43
C LEU A 202 10.85 12.65 -12.84
N ARG A 203 11.79 12.75 -11.90
CA ARG A 203 12.09 14.00 -11.21
C ARG A 203 13.14 14.82 -11.96
N ARG A 204 12.79 16.05 -12.33
CA ARG A 204 13.67 16.98 -13.07
C ARG A 204 14.86 17.51 -12.27
N PRO A 205 14.73 17.88 -10.97
CA PRO A 205 15.91 18.09 -10.14
C PRO A 205 16.44 16.76 -9.59
N PRO A 206 17.76 16.49 -9.72
CA PRO A 206 18.35 15.26 -9.22
C PRO A 206 18.10 15.13 -7.72
N VAL A 207 17.92 13.91 -7.26
CA VAL A 207 17.82 13.58 -5.84
C VAL A 207 19.23 13.40 -5.25
N SER A 208 19.46 13.84 -4.02
CA SER A 208 20.72 13.53 -3.33
C SER A 208 20.75 12.05 -2.98
N LEU A 209 21.49 11.27 -3.75
CA LEU A 209 21.58 9.82 -3.59
C LEU A 209 21.97 9.41 -2.17
N ARG A 210 22.92 10.12 -1.55
CA ARG A 210 23.35 9.85 -0.16
C ARG A 210 22.21 10.00 0.83
N VAL A 211 21.45 11.09 0.74
CA VAL A 211 20.32 11.36 1.63
C VAL A 211 19.20 10.36 1.42
N PHE A 212 18.91 10.03 0.16
CA PHE A 212 17.94 9.00 -0.20
C PHE A 212 18.30 7.63 0.39
N LEU A 213 19.55 7.17 0.22
CA LEU A 213 20.00 5.87 0.72
C LEU A 213 19.98 5.81 2.25
N MET A 214 20.43 6.88 2.93
CA MET A 214 20.38 6.94 4.41
C MET A 214 18.94 6.92 4.93
N ALA A 215 18.04 7.72 4.33
CA ALA A 215 16.65 7.75 4.71
C ALA A 215 15.95 6.41 4.45
N ALA A 216 16.26 5.75 3.32
CA ALA A 216 15.77 4.42 3.01
C ALA A 216 16.24 3.38 4.03
N ALA A 217 17.54 3.35 4.34
CA ALA A 217 18.08 2.41 5.32
C ALA A 217 17.43 2.57 6.70
N VAL A 218 17.33 3.81 7.20
CA VAL A 218 16.70 4.09 8.51
C VAL A 218 15.21 3.70 8.50
N ALA A 219 14.47 4.06 7.45
CA ALA A 219 13.06 3.71 7.36
C ALA A 219 12.83 2.20 7.20
N THR A 220 13.70 1.49 6.47
CA THR A 220 13.66 0.02 6.37
C THR A 220 13.89 -0.63 7.72
N VAL A 221 14.91 -0.20 8.49
CA VAL A 221 15.16 -0.72 9.84
C VAL A 221 13.97 -0.46 10.76
N ALA A 222 13.42 0.76 10.76
CA ALA A 222 12.24 1.10 11.55
C ALA A 222 10.99 0.28 11.15
N SER A 223 10.83 0.00 9.86
CA SER A 223 9.75 -0.83 9.35
C SER A 223 9.93 -2.30 9.74
N ILE A 224 11.14 -2.86 9.64
CA ILE A 224 11.47 -4.21 10.11
C ILE A 224 11.15 -4.35 11.60
N ALA A 225 11.57 -3.37 12.41
CA ALA A 225 11.28 -3.37 13.84
C ALA A 225 9.77 -3.33 14.14
N SER A 226 9.03 -2.49 13.40
CA SER A 226 7.55 -2.43 13.52
C SER A 226 6.89 -3.77 13.16
N TRP A 227 7.34 -4.42 12.08
CA TRP A 227 6.81 -5.73 11.69
C TRP A 227 7.13 -6.82 12.70
N HIS A 228 8.33 -6.80 13.28
CA HIS A 228 8.70 -7.71 14.36
C HIS A 228 7.78 -7.52 15.58
N LEU A 229 7.48 -6.27 15.96
CA LEU A 229 6.54 -5.98 17.06
C LEU A 229 5.13 -6.49 16.74
N ILE A 230 4.63 -6.24 15.53
CA ILE A 230 3.32 -6.74 15.08
C ILE A 230 3.26 -8.26 15.17
N GLU A 231 4.30 -8.96 14.69
CA GLU A 231 4.36 -10.42 14.75
C GLU A 231 4.43 -10.92 16.20
N SER A 232 5.20 -10.25 17.06
CA SER A 232 5.28 -10.62 18.48
C SER A 232 3.91 -10.53 19.17
N VAL A 233 3.13 -9.48 18.89
CA VAL A 233 1.77 -9.33 19.42
C VAL A 233 0.84 -10.42 18.88
N ARG A 234 0.93 -10.74 17.58
CA ARG A 234 0.13 -11.81 16.95
C ARG A 234 0.40 -13.19 17.53
N MET A 235 1.62 -13.47 17.95
CA MET A 235 1.99 -14.77 18.54
C MET A 235 1.58 -14.89 20.02
N THR A 236 1.30 -13.78 20.70
CA THR A 236 0.92 -13.75 22.13
C THR A 236 -0.59 -13.70 22.39
N LEU A 237 -1.39 -13.34 21.39
CA LEU A 237 -2.86 -13.25 21.46
C LEU A 237 -3.51 -14.48 20.82
#